data_AF-A0A099NV49-F1
#
_entry.id   AF-A0A099NV49-F1
#
_cell.length_a   1.000
_cell.length_b   1.000
_cell.length_c   1.000
_cell.angle_alpha   90.00
_cell.angle_beta   90.00
_cell.angle_gamma   90.00
#
_symmetry.space_group_name_H-M   'P 1'
#
loop_
_entity.id
_entity.type
_entity.pdbx_description
1 polymer ?
#
loop_
_entity_poly.entity_id
_entity_poly.type
_entity_poly.pdbx_seq_one_letter_code
_entity_poly.pdbx_strand_id
1 'polypeptide(L)'
;MVVASSNLAVDNIAEKMIDKYKDRILRVCSTAKEREYNRDHKVGSICLHNKLTKQFSKDLVDIENRFREDPRNIDGKEINKYIDQSSKAATTIVNSAEVIFTTTASILHKHLRSIEGVPVIIMDEATQSSEPLTMIALGVKGCRKLALVGDTEQLSVFTNVRTLKTSLYQRVIDHSILTKPHLLNTQYRMHPEICEYSNTEFYKGQLRNGITAEDRRLKKIKFPLFFYDHQGNHAKESRIFCSNGEEQTYSWINTAEVGYVVEMVENLIRDRELQPSDIGVMTGYSAQRELLINAFKKSLVVNPERCDISFSLDNEDLSINQNSTVCDINGLIIASIDAFQGRERKIVVMSCVRSNSEGNIGFMADHRRMNVAITRAQYSFVMVGNFRTFSKDVHWGQYLLSLSKKDHNPKINTNACGIQQLSDELHKQIFPVKSLPGPLPRLTKLSLKYLEDNELLGKPCSVNPPININLPTLQGTNISQHFENLGLKSISSYEDHAESLIKIGLTPLEKPKRWVFESGWTRYAPFSEPQNVPYPLENELVYDCEV
;
A
#
# COMPACT_ATOMS: atom_id res chain seq x y z
N MET A 1 6.58 29.05 -21.17
CA MET A 1 5.48 28.06 -21.08
C MET A 1 5.96 26.89 -20.23
N VAL A 2 5.10 26.35 -19.37
CA VAL A 2 5.37 25.17 -18.55
C VAL A 2 4.41 24.07 -18.97
N VAL A 3 4.95 22.91 -19.35
CA VAL A 3 4.17 21.79 -19.90
C VAL A 3 4.55 20.46 -19.25
N ALA A 4 3.62 19.50 -19.30
CA ALA A 4 3.86 18.10 -18.95
C ALA A 4 2.94 17.19 -19.76
N SER A 5 3.12 15.88 -19.69
CA SER A 5 2.20 14.91 -20.32
C SER A 5 0.86 14.81 -19.60
N SER A 6 0.85 14.93 -18.27
CA SER A 6 -0.36 14.81 -17.45
C SER A 6 -0.85 16.15 -16.93
N ASN A 7 -2.17 16.25 -16.73
CA ASN A 7 -2.80 17.44 -16.16
C ASN A 7 -2.34 17.68 -14.70
N LEU A 8 -2.24 16.61 -13.90
CA LEU A 8 -1.77 16.68 -12.51
C LEU A 8 -0.37 17.28 -12.39
N ALA A 9 0.59 16.89 -13.24
CA ALA A 9 1.95 17.42 -13.18
C ALA A 9 1.96 18.94 -13.41
N VAL A 10 1.18 19.42 -14.38
CA VAL A 10 1.01 20.85 -14.66
C VAL A 10 0.37 21.56 -13.46
N ASP A 11 -0.69 20.98 -12.91
CA ASP A 11 -1.45 21.59 -11.81
C ASP A 11 -0.63 21.66 -10.52
N ASN A 12 0.18 20.64 -10.21
CA ASN A 12 1.08 20.63 -9.06
C ASN A 12 2.07 21.80 -9.07
N ILE A 13 2.55 22.21 -10.24
CA ILE A 13 3.42 23.39 -10.37
C ILE A 13 2.60 24.66 -10.25
N ALA A 14 1.44 24.72 -10.90
CA ALA A 14 0.57 25.88 -10.88
C ALA A 14 0.04 26.20 -9.47
N GLU A 15 -0.35 25.20 -8.69
CA GLU A 15 -0.79 25.32 -7.28
C GLU A 15 0.27 25.99 -6.41
N LYS A 16 1.55 25.68 -6.62
CA LYS A 16 2.66 26.30 -5.86
C LYS A 16 2.89 27.78 -6.21
N MET A 17 2.35 28.25 -7.34
CA MET A 17 2.54 29.63 -7.81
C MET A 17 1.29 30.49 -7.67
N ILE A 18 0.11 29.88 -7.46
CA ILE A 18 -1.17 30.58 -7.53
C ILE A 18 -1.30 31.68 -6.48
N ASP A 19 -0.87 31.44 -5.25
CA ASP A 19 -1.02 32.40 -4.14
C ASP A 19 -0.23 33.69 -4.36
N LYS A 20 0.89 33.62 -5.08
CA LYS A 20 1.80 34.76 -5.30
C LYS A 20 1.68 35.39 -6.68
N TYR A 21 1.28 34.62 -7.69
CA TYR A 21 1.37 35.03 -9.09
C TYR A 21 0.07 34.87 -9.88
N LYS A 22 -1.08 34.74 -9.20
CA LYS A 22 -2.42 34.50 -9.79
C LYS A 22 -2.72 35.29 -11.06
N ASP A 23 -2.38 36.59 -11.06
CA ASP A 23 -2.69 37.49 -12.17
C ASP A 23 -1.70 37.40 -13.34
N ARG A 24 -0.52 36.81 -13.11
CA ARG A 24 0.56 36.64 -14.10
C ARG A 24 0.55 35.25 -14.75
N ILE A 25 -0.20 34.31 -14.19
CA ILE A 25 -0.24 32.92 -14.66
C ILE A 25 -1.59 32.56 -15.29
N LEU A 26 -1.55 31.62 -16.22
CA LEU A 26 -2.71 31.10 -16.94
C LEU A 26 -2.63 29.59 -17.09
N ARG A 27 -3.72 28.90 -16.78
CA ARG A 27 -3.89 27.47 -17.06
C ARG A 27 -4.79 27.28 -18.27
N VAL A 28 -4.31 26.55 -19.28
CA VAL A 28 -5.10 26.16 -20.45
C VAL A 28 -5.22 24.65 -20.43
N CYS A 29 -6.44 24.13 -20.33
CA CYS A 29 -6.75 22.70 -20.40
C CYS A 29 -7.44 22.38 -21.74
N SER A 30 -7.54 21.09 -22.07
CA SER A 30 -8.38 20.65 -23.19
C SER A 30 -9.85 20.94 -22.90
N THR A 31 -10.64 21.15 -23.96
CA THR A 31 -12.08 21.46 -23.85
C THR A 31 -12.87 20.35 -23.15
N ALA A 32 -12.45 19.09 -23.32
CA ALA A 32 -13.06 17.94 -22.63
C ALA A 32 -12.90 18.02 -21.09
N LYS A 33 -11.82 18.64 -20.62
CA LYS A 33 -11.50 18.76 -19.19
C LYS A 33 -12.07 20.01 -18.53
N GLU A 34 -12.54 21.01 -19.27
CA GLU A 34 -13.02 22.28 -18.71
C GLU A 34 -14.08 22.12 -17.59
N ARG A 35 -14.93 21.09 -17.69
CA ARG A 35 -15.94 20.76 -16.67
C ARG A 35 -15.34 20.34 -15.32
N GLU A 36 -14.23 19.61 -15.33
CA GLU A 36 -13.50 19.18 -14.13
C GLU A 36 -12.82 20.40 -13.44
N TYR A 37 -12.38 21.37 -14.25
CA TYR A 37 -11.75 22.61 -13.80
C TYR A 37 -12.77 23.74 -13.58
N ASN A 38 -13.79 23.48 -12.76
CA ASN A 38 -14.77 24.50 -12.39
C ASN A 38 -14.15 25.59 -11.48
N ARG A 39 -14.95 26.52 -10.98
CA ARG A 39 -14.47 27.65 -10.15
C ARG A 39 -13.97 27.21 -8.76
N ASP A 40 -14.44 26.06 -8.29
CA ASP A 40 -14.10 25.49 -6.97
C ASP A 40 -12.83 24.63 -7.05
N HIS A 41 -12.40 24.24 -8.26
CA HIS A 41 -11.12 23.58 -8.47
C HIS A 41 -9.96 24.47 -8.01
N LYS A 42 -8.92 23.89 -7.40
CA LYS A 42 -7.77 24.62 -6.84
C LYS A 42 -7.12 25.60 -7.81
N VAL A 43 -6.85 25.13 -9.04
CA VAL A 43 -6.32 25.97 -10.13
C VAL A 43 -7.41 26.60 -11.01
N GLY A 44 -8.69 26.36 -10.71
CA GLY A 44 -9.84 26.82 -11.50
C GLY A 44 -9.84 28.33 -11.72
N SER A 45 -9.41 29.09 -10.72
CA SER A 45 -9.37 30.56 -10.79
C SER A 45 -8.37 31.13 -11.82
N ILE A 46 -7.38 30.33 -12.24
CA ILE A 46 -6.41 30.70 -13.28
C ILE A 46 -6.70 30.05 -14.64
N CYS A 47 -7.74 29.22 -14.76
CA CYS A 47 -8.07 28.56 -16.01
C CYS A 47 -8.65 29.54 -17.04
N LEU A 48 -8.27 29.37 -18.31
CA LEU A 48 -8.67 30.25 -19.41
C LEU A 48 -10.19 30.35 -19.56
N HIS A 49 -10.92 29.22 -19.57
CA HIS A 49 -12.38 29.21 -19.69
C HIS A 49 -13.06 29.94 -18.53
N ASN A 50 -12.56 29.79 -17.30
CA ASN A 50 -13.10 30.50 -16.14
C ASN A 50 -12.79 32.01 -16.17
N LYS A 51 -11.61 32.41 -16.66
CA LYS A 51 -11.26 33.83 -16.86
C LYS A 51 -12.11 34.45 -17.97
N LEU A 52 -12.38 33.70 -19.04
CA LEU A 52 -13.24 34.12 -20.15
C LEU A 52 -14.67 34.39 -19.72
N THR A 53 -15.31 33.43 -19.03
CA THR A 53 -16.70 33.59 -18.57
C THR A 53 -16.87 34.80 -17.63
N LYS A 54 -15.82 35.24 -16.92
CA LYS A 54 -15.84 36.46 -16.09
C LYS A 54 -15.81 37.76 -16.90
N GLN A 55 -15.25 37.74 -18.12
CA GLN A 55 -15.17 38.90 -19.00
C GLN A 55 -16.35 38.99 -19.98
N PHE A 56 -17.17 37.94 -20.09
CA PHE A 56 -18.33 37.93 -20.98
C PHE A 56 -19.42 38.90 -20.49
N SER A 57 -20.02 39.61 -21.45
CA SER A 57 -21.25 40.35 -21.21
C SER A 57 -22.42 39.40 -20.92
N LYS A 58 -23.49 39.90 -20.31
CA LYS A 58 -24.71 39.10 -20.03
C LYS A 58 -25.22 38.38 -21.29
N ASP A 59 -25.19 39.06 -22.44
CA ASP A 59 -25.59 38.51 -23.73
C ASP A 59 -24.71 37.33 -24.18
N LEU A 60 -23.40 37.41 -23.96
CA LEU A 60 -22.48 36.33 -24.34
C LEU A 60 -22.62 35.10 -23.43
N VAL A 61 -22.87 35.32 -22.14
CA VAL A 61 -23.16 34.24 -21.19
C VAL A 61 -24.45 33.53 -21.56
N ASP A 62 -25.48 34.27 -21.98
CA ASP A 62 -26.74 33.69 -22.46
C ASP A 62 -26.54 32.82 -23.72
N ILE A 63 -25.81 33.34 -24.71
CA ILE A 63 -25.46 32.56 -25.92
C ILE A 63 -24.65 31.31 -25.56
N GLU A 64 -23.68 31.42 -24.66
CA GLU A 64 -22.87 30.28 -24.20
C GLU A 64 -23.72 29.20 -23.51
N ASN A 65 -24.65 29.60 -22.64
CA ASN A 65 -25.55 28.67 -21.95
C ASN A 65 -26.47 27.95 -22.94
N ARG A 66 -27.12 28.71 -23.84
CA ARG A 66 -27.95 28.13 -24.91
C ARG A 66 -27.14 27.17 -25.80
N PHE A 67 -25.86 27.49 -26.05
CA PHE A 67 -25.00 26.70 -26.94
C PHE A 67 -24.57 25.39 -26.28
N ARG A 68 -24.37 25.42 -24.96
CA ARG A 68 -24.05 24.22 -24.16
C ARG A 68 -25.27 23.31 -23.97
N GLU A 69 -26.48 23.87 -23.92
CA GLU A 69 -27.73 23.10 -23.77
C GLU A 69 -28.15 22.42 -25.07
N ASP A 70 -28.31 23.17 -26.16
CA ASP A 70 -28.55 22.62 -27.49
C ASP A 70 -27.93 23.51 -28.58
N PRO A 71 -26.81 23.10 -29.20
CA PRO A 71 -26.17 23.84 -30.28
C PRO A 71 -27.07 24.15 -31.48
N ARG A 72 -28.18 23.42 -31.64
CA ARG A 72 -29.13 23.59 -32.75
C ARG A 72 -30.13 24.73 -32.52
N ASN A 73 -30.20 25.26 -31.30
CA ASN A 73 -31.17 26.27 -30.90
C ASN A 73 -30.63 27.71 -30.97
N ILE A 74 -29.54 27.92 -31.73
CA ILE A 74 -28.87 29.22 -31.86
C ILE A 74 -28.68 29.56 -33.33
N ASP A 75 -28.97 30.80 -33.69
CA ASP A 75 -28.72 31.32 -35.04
C ASP A 75 -27.22 31.35 -35.37
N GLY A 76 -26.88 31.08 -36.64
CA GLY A 76 -25.50 31.09 -37.11
C GLY A 76 -24.80 32.45 -36.90
N LYS A 77 -25.54 33.57 -36.94
CA LYS A 77 -24.96 34.89 -36.65
C LYS A 77 -24.60 35.06 -35.18
N GLU A 78 -25.42 34.55 -34.26
CA GLU A 78 -25.13 34.56 -32.82
C GLU A 78 -23.91 33.69 -32.50
N ILE A 79 -23.82 32.50 -33.10
CA ILE A 79 -22.66 31.61 -32.96
C ILE A 79 -21.39 32.29 -33.47
N ASN A 80 -21.42 32.90 -34.66
CA ASN A 80 -20.25 33.58 -35.22
C ASN A 80 -19.83 34.78 -34.35
N LYS A 81 -20.79 35.56 -33.84
CA LYS A 81 -20.52 36.65 -32.90
C LYS A 81 -19.88 36.13 -31.61
N TYR A 82 -20.40 35.04 -31.05
CA TYR A 82 -19.83 34.41 -29.85
C TYR A 82 -18.41 33.91 -30.09
N ILE A 83 -18.17 33.18 -31.19
CA ILE A 83 -16.85 32.65 -31.53
C ILE A 83 -15.83 33.79 -31.72
N ASP A 84 -16.19 34.84 -32.44
CA ASP A 84 -15.29 35.99 -32.67
C ASP A 84 -14.95 36.74 -31.38
N GLN A 85 -15.97 37.07 -30.57
CA GLN A 85 -15.76 37.80 -29.31
C GLN A 85 -15.01 36.94 -28.27
N SER A 86 -15.36 35.66 -28.16
CA SER A 86 -14.68 34.70 -27.28
C SER A 86 -13.21 34.52 -27.69
N SER A 87 -12.95 34.41 -29.00
CA SER A 87 -11.58 34.30 -29.52
C SER A 87 -10.74 35.55 -29.23
N LYS A 88 -11.28 36.75 -29.45
CA LYS A 88 -10.61 38.02 -29.14
C LYS A 88 -10.29 38.17 -27.65
N ALA A 89 -11.25 37.85 -26.79
CA ALA A 89 -11.05 37.86 -25.34
C ALA A 89 -9.97 36.84 -24.93
N ALA A 90 -10.01 35.63 -25.50
CA ALA A 90 -9.05 34.57 -25.20
C ALA A 90 -7.63 34.96 -25.60
N THR A 91 -7.45 35.52 -26.81
CA THR A 91 -6.14 36.02 -27.26
C THR A 91 -5.62 37.12 -26.35
N THR A 92 -6.48 38.02 -25.87
CA THR A 92 -6.08 39.08 -24.93
C THR A 92 -5.60 38.51 -23.60
N ILE A 93 -6.31 37.53 -23.04
CA ILE A 93 -5.93 36.85 -21.79
C ILE A 93 -4.64 36.03 -21.96
N VAL A 94 -4.49 35.32 -23.09
CA VAL A 94 -3.30 34.52 -23.37
C VAL A 94 -2.07 35.41 -23.52
N ASN A 95 -2.19 36.54 -24.24
CA ASN A 95 -1.06 37.46 -24.45
C ASN A 95 -0.69 38.27 -23.20
N SER A 96 -1.59 38.43 -22.23
CA SER A 96 -1.28 39.08 -20.95
C SER A 96 -0.63 38.13 -19.94
N ALA A 97 -0.68 36.82 -20.17
CA ALA A 97 -0.08 35.83 -19.28
C ALA A 97 1.45 35.78 -19.45
N GLU A 98 2.17 35.85 -18.33
CA GLU A 98 3.63 35.69 -18.33
C GLU A 98 4.05 34.22 -18.27
N VAL A 99 3.25 33.39 -17.59
CA VAL A 99 3.47 31.94 -17.52
C VAL A 99 2.19 31.21 -17.90
N ILE A 100 2.29 30.39 -18.94
CA ILE A 100 1.21 29.52 -19.41
C ILE A 100 1.51 28.09 -18.99
N PHE A 101 0.59 27.50 -18.24
CA PHE A 101 0.54 26.11 -17.83
C PHE A 101 -0.43 25.35 -18.75
N THR A 102 0.04 24.29 -19.40
CA THR A 102 -0.79 23.49 -20.31
C THR A 102 -0.20 22.08 -20.46
N THR A 103 -1.00 21.08 -20.84
CA THR A 103 -0.42 19.79 -21.23
C THR A 103 0.31 19.93 -22.56
N THR A 104 1.26 19.05 -22.83
CA THR A 104 2.07 19.10 -24.05
C THR A 104 1.20 18.95 -25.31
N ALA A 105 0.16 18.12 -25.26
CA ALA A 105 -0.83 18.01 -26.32
C ALA A 105 -1.67 19.28 -26.48
N SER A 106 -2.08 19.90 -25.36
CA SER A 106 -2.88 21.13 -25.34
C SER A 106 -2.13 22.38 -25.82
N ILE A 107 -0.83 22.30 -26.13
CA ILE A 107 -0.14 23.35 -26.90
C ILE A 107 -0.85 23.59 -28.24
N LEU A 108 -1.43 22.55 -28.84
CA LEU A 108 -2.17 22.64 -30.10
C LEU A 108 -3.56 23.28 -29.97
N HIS A 109 -3.97 23.67 -28.75
CA HIS A 109 -5.24 24.34 -28.52
C HIS A 109 -5.38 25.61 -29.37
N LYS A 110 -6.60 25.90 -29.85
CA LYS A 110 -6.87 26.98 -30.81
C LYS A 110 -6.33 28.35 -30.38
N HIS A 111 -6.33 28.64 -29.08
CA HIS A 111 -5.84 29.92 -28.54
C HIS A 111 -4.34 29.94 -28.25
N LEU A 112 -3.67 28.78 -28.26
CA LEU A 112 -2.22 28.67 -28.05
C LEU A 112 -1.46 28.47 -29.36
N ARG A 113 -2.08 27.88 -30.39
CA ARG A 113 -1.43 27.61 -31.68
C ARG A 113 -0.89 28.88 -32.37
N SER A 114 -1.54 30.01 -32.17
CA SER A 114 -1.16 31.31 -32.75
C SER A 114 -0.28 32.15 -31.83
N ILE A 115 0.10 31.65 -30.65
CA ILE A 115 0.98 32.41 -29.76
C ILE A 115 2.35 32.55 -30.39
N GLU A 116 2.89 33.76 -30.35
CA GLU A 116 4.25 34.06 -30.81
C GLU A 116 5.09 34.54 -29.63
N GLY A 117 6.40 34.32 -29.72
CA GLY A 117 7.32 34.84 -28.71
C GLY A 117 7.28 34.10 -27.38
N VAL A 118 7.24 32.76 -27.40
CA VAL A 118 7.47 31.93 -26.21
C VAL A 118 8.95 31.55 -26.15
N PRO A 119 9.83 32.33 -25.48
CA PRO A 119 11.28 32.11 -25.55
C PRO A 119 11.76 30.87 -24.78
N VAL A 120 11.01 30.47 -23.76
CA VAL A 120 11.40 29.40 -22.82
C VAL A 120 10.25 28.41 -22.64
N ILE A 121 10.58 27.13 -22.77
CA ILE A 121 9.69 26.02 -22.44
C ILE A 121 10.34 25.17 -21.36
N ILE A 122 9.59 24.91 -20.30
CA ILE A 122 9.96 23.97 -19.25
C ILE A 122 9.00 22.80 -19.36
N MET A 123 9.54 21.60 -19.51
CA MET A 123 8.77 20.38 -19.62
C MET A 123 9.04 19.50 -18.42
N ASP A 124 8.06 19.35 -17.55
CA ASP A 124 8.12 18.46 -16.40
C ASP A 124 7.62 17.05 -16.76
N GLU A 125 8.05 16.05 -16.00
CA GLU A 125 7.80 14.63 -16.25
C GLU A 125 8.15 14.22 -17.71
N ALA A 126 9.24 14.77 -18.24
CA ALA A 126 9.67 14.58 -19.63
C ALA A 126 9.99 13.12 -19.97
N THR A 127 10.26 12.27 -18.98
CA THR A 127 10.47 10.82 -19.16
C THR A 127 9.20 10.05 -19.52
N GLN A 128 8.03 10.57 -19.13
CA GLN A 128 6.73 9.99 -19.46
C GLN A 128 6.20 10.44 -20.83
N SER A 129 6.78 11.49 -21.39
CA SER A 129 6.37 12.02 -22.69
C SER A 129 7.05 11.29 -23.84
N SER A 130 6.25 10.80 -24.80
CA SER A 130 6.80 10.24 -26.02
C SER A 130 7.62 11.30 -26.77
N GLU A 131 8.61 10.85 -27.53
CA GLU A 131 9.40 11.74 -28.37
C GLU A 131 8.51 12.60 -29.30
N PRO A 132 7.54 12.04 -30.05
CA PRO A 132 6.66 12.85 -30.89
C PRO A 132 5.87 13.90 -30.11
N LEU A 133 5.42 13.58 -28.89
CA LEU A 133 4.72 14.55 -28.05
C LEU A 133 5.65 15.70 -27.65
N THR A 134 6.91 15.38 -27.31
CA THR A 134 7.93 16.38 -26.99
C THR A 134 8.23 17.32 -28.18
N MET A 135 8.12 16.82 -29.42
CA MET A 135 8.30 17.64 -30.62
C MET A 135 7.25 18.75 -30.76
N ILE A 136 6.04 18.58 -30.21
CA ILE A 136 5.02 19.65 -30.20
C ILE A 136 5.54 20.87 -29.44
N ALA A 137 6.20 20.66 -28.30
CA ALA A 137 6.82 21.74 -27.53
C ALA A 137 7.96 22.41 -28.31
N LEU A 138 8.80 21.64 -28.99
CA LEU A 138 9.88 22.18 -29.84
C LEU A 138 9.35 22.98 -31.03
N GLY A 139 8.16 22.66 -31.53
CA GLY A 139 7.51 23.35 -32.65
C GLY A 139 6.92 24.72 -32.30
N VAL A 140 6.90 25.11 -31.02
CA VAL A 140 6.34 26.40 -30.59
C VAL A 140 7.20 27.56 -31.12
N LYS A 141 6.54 28.50 -31.79
CA LYS A 141 7.20 29.65 -32.41
C LYS A 141 7.93 30.53 -31.39
N GLY A 142 9.21 30.79 -31.66
CA GLY A 142 10.05 31.67 -30.84
C GLY A 142 10.74 30.98 -29.67
N CYS A 143 10.61 29.66 -29.50
CA CYS A 143 11.33 28.90 -28.49
C CYS A 143 12.85 28.97 -28.74
N ARG A 144 13.60 29.44 -27.74
CA ARG A 144 15.07 29.54 -27.77
C ARG A 144 15.74 28.67 -26.70
N LYS A 145 15.00 28.29 -25.65
CA LYS A 145 15.49 27.47 -24.55
C LYS A 145 14.43 26.44 -24.16
N LEU A 146 14.83 25.17 -24.17
CA LEU A 146 14.05 24.06 -23.65
C LEU A 146 14.75 23.50 -22.40
N ALA A 147 14.02 23.42 -21.30
CA ALA A 147 14.44 22.71 -20.10
C ALA A 147 13.59 21.46 -19.95
N LEU A 148 14.22 20.29 -19.98
CA LEU A 148 13.57 19.01 -19.73
C LEU A 148 13.84 18.59 -18.29
N VAL A 149 12.79 18.30 -17.53
CA VAL A 149 12.84 17.83 -16.15
C VAL A 149 12.15 16.47 -16.11
N GLY A 150 12.82 15.47 -15.52
CA GLY A 150 12.30 14.12 -15.45
C GLY A 150 13.28 13.18 -14.78
N ASP A 151 12.83 11.96 -14.52
CA ASP A 151 13.59 10.95 -13.79
C ASP A 151 13.58 9.62 -14.56
N THR A 152 14.77 9.17 -14.96
CA THR A 152 14.97 7.93 -15.75
C THR A 152 14.75 6.66 -14.93
N GLU A 153 14.79 6.79 -13.61
CA GLU A 153 14.55 5.72 -12.63
C GLU A 153 13.08 5.65 -12.19
N GLN A 154 12.20 6.52 -12.70
CA GLN A 154 10.74 6.45 -12.55
C GLN A 154 10.09 6.06 -13.88
N LEU A 155 8.75 6.15 -13.99
CA LEU A 155 8.05 5.63 -15.17
C LEU A 155 8.48 6.33 -16.45
N SER A 156 8.53 5.53 -17.51
CA SER A 156 8.77 5.96 -18.88
C SER A 156 7.46 6.05 -19.66
N VAL A 157 7.56 6.42 -20.93
CA VAL A 157 6.45 6.43 -21.88
C VAL A 157 5.65 5.12 -21.85
N PHE A 158 4.35 5.21 -21.60
CA PHE A 158 3.45 4.08 -21.68
C PHE A 158 3.04 3.83 -23.13
N THR A 159 3.52 2.74 -23.73
CA THR A 159 3.15 2.36 -25.10
C THR A 159 3.44 0.89 -25.38
N ASN A 160 2.58 0.26 -26.19
CA ASN A 160 2.81 -1.07 -26.74
C ASN A 160 3.77 -1.05 -27.95
N VAL A 161 4.02 0.13 -28.53
CA VAL A 161 4.89 0.29 -29.69
C VAL A 161 6.34 0.41 -29.23
N ARG A 162 7.16 -0.61 -29.51
CA ARG A 162 8.55 -0.70 -29.04
C ARG A 162 9.39 0.53 -29.37
N THR A 163 9.23 1.11 -30.56
CA THR A 163 10.01 2.28 -31.03
C THR A 163 9.64 3.58 -30.32
N LEU A 164 8.48 3.65 -29.66
CA LEU A 164 7.99 4.85 -28.97
C LEU A 164 8.21 4.81 -27.45
N LYS A 165 8.83 3.74 -26.91
CA LYS A 165 9.09 3.58 -25.47
C LYS A 165 10.15 4.53 -24.93
N THR A 166 11.02 5.04 -25.79
CA THR A 166 12.10 5.95 -25.40
C THR A 166 11.64 7.40 -25.55
N SER A 167 11.65 8.15 -24.45
CA SER A 167 11.39 9.59 -24.47
C SER A 167 12.57 10.35 -25.12
N LEU A 168 12.33 11.58 -25.56
CA LEU A 168 13.42 12.46 -25.99
C LEU A 168 14.42 12.69 -24.85
N TYR A 169 13.95 12.82 -23.61
CA TYR A 169 14.81 12.98 -22.43
C TYR A 169 15.77 11.81 -22.26
N GLN A 170 15.25 10.57 -22.27
CA GLN A 170 16.07 9.36 -22.12
C GLN A 170 17.07 9.23 -23.27
N ARG A 171 16.63 9.44 -24.52
CA ARG A 171 17.52 9.34 -25.69
C ARG A 171 18.62 10.40 -25.68
N VAL A 172 18.30 11.62 -25.24
CA VAL A 172 19.33 12.63 -24.99
C VAL A 172 20.30 12.06 -23.98
N ILE A 173 19.88 11.65 -22.78
CA ILE A 173 20.81 11.11 -21.76
C ILE A 173 21.67 9.94 -22.28
N ASP A 174 21.08 8.98 -22.99
CA ASP A 174 21.76 7.75 -23.46
C ASP A 174 22.80 8.01 -24.55
N HIS A 175 22.57 9.00 -25.43
CA HIS A 175 23.43 9.30 -26.57
C HIS A 175 24.23 10.61 -26.41
N SER A 176 24.04 11.32 -25.29
CA SER A 176 24.53 12.66 -25.09
C SER A 176 26.03 12.69 -24.79
N ILE A 177 26.74 13.18 -25.82
CA ILE A 177 28.09 13.76 -25.87
C ILE A 177 28.11 15.16 -25.20
N LEU A 178 26.96 15.70 -24.75
CA LEU A 178 26.80 17.15 -24.52
C LEU A 178 26.63 17.62 -23.07
N THR A 179 26.20 16.81 -22.09
CA THR A 179 26.21 17.21 -20.67
C THR A 179 25.74 16.08 -19.75
N LYS A 180 26.35 15.95 -18.57
CA LYS A 180 25.81 15.17 -17.46
C LYS A 180 24.51 15.83 -16.97
N PRO A 181 23.39 15.11 -16.83
CA PRO A 181 22.16 15.70 -16.28
C PRO A 181 22.41 16.25 -14.88
N HIS A 182 21.81 17.40 -14.58
CA HIS A 182 21.92 18.01 -13.26
C HIS A 182 20.99 17.29 -12.29
N LEU A 183 21.54 16.45 -11.42
CA LEU A 183 20.78 15.75 -10.39
C LEU A 183 20.48 16.70 -9.22
N LEU A 184 19.19 16.95 -8.98
CA LEU A 184 18.73 17.54 -7.73
C LEU A 184 18.84 16.49 -6.63
N ASN A 185 19.90 16.58 -5.83
CA ASN A 185 20.33 15.48 -4.97
C ASN A 185 19.83 15.55 -3.53
N THR A 186 18.91 16.46 -3.18
CA THR A 186 18.40 16.58 -1.81
C THR A 186 16.88 16.40 -1.81
N GLN A 187 16.39 15.36 -1.14
CA GLN A 187 14.97 15.03 -1.03
C GLN A 187 14.38 15.62 0.26
N TYR A 188 13.15 16.14 0.16
CA TYR A 188 12.41 16.75 1.27
C TYR A 188 11.04 16.08 1.52
N ARG A 189 10.75 14.97 0.84
CA ARG A 189 9.44 14.31 0.90
C ARG A 189 9.35 13.31 2.03
N MET A 190 10.23 12.32 2.01
CA MET A 190 10.04 11.03 2.69
C MET A 190 10.97 10.87 3.90
N HIS A 191 10.53 10.13 4.91
CA HIS A 191 11.36 9.73 6.04
C HIS A 191 12.70 9.11 5.54
N PRO A 192 13.86 9.40 6.15
CA PRO A 192 15.17 8.90 5.70
C PRO A 192 15.22 7.39 5.44
N GLU A 193 14.56 6.59 6.27
CA GLU A 193 14.49 5.13 6.07
C GLU A 193 13.72 4.70 4.82
N ILE A 194 12.66 5.43 4.43
CA ILE A 194 11.91 5.16 3.20
C ILE A 194 12.80 5.43 1.98
N CYS A 195 13.59 6.50 2.04
CA CYS A 195 14.53 6.91 1.00
C CYS A 195 15.65 5.89 0.78
N GLU A 196 16.11 5.23 1.85
CA GLU A 196 17.37 4.48 1.87
C GLU A 196 17.49 3.43 0.75
N TYR A 197 16.46 2.60 0.57
CA TYR A 197 16.49 1.54 -0.45
C TYR A 197 16.52 2.14 -1.85
N SER A 198 15.59 3.06 -2.15
CA SER A 198 15.49 3.72 -3.45
C SER A 198 16.78 4.47 -3.79
N ASN A 199 17.35 5.20 -2.83
CA ASN A 199 18.62 5.91 -2.99
C ASN A 199 19.78 4.97 -3.32
N THR A 200 19.91 3.86 -2.57
CA THR A 200 21.00 2.90 -2.75
C THR A 200 20.89 2.19 -4.09
N GLU A 201 19.69 1.67 -4.40
CA GLU A 201 19.45 0.81 -5.56
C GLU A 201 19.37 1.61 -6.86
N PHE A 202 18.57 2.68 -6.91
CA PHE A 202 18.27 3.39 -8.15
C PHE A 202 19.15 4.63 -8.36
N TYR A 203 19.52 5.33 -7.28
CA TYR A 203 20.28 6.59 -7.36
C TYR A 203 21.73 6.47 -6.91
N LYS A 204 22.24 5.25 -6.67
CA LYS A 204 23.65 4.95 -6.34
C LYS A 204 24.15 5.74 -5.11
N GLY A 205 23.28 5.96 -4.13
CA GLY A 205 23.58 6.70 -2.91
C GLY A 205 23.79 8.22 -3.09
N GLN A 206 23.42 8.78 -4.24
CA GLN A 206 23.65 10.20 -4.52
C GLN A 206 22.62 11.14 -3.86
N LEU A 207 21.45 10.63 -3.43
CA LEU A 207 20.44 11.43 -2.75
C LEU A 207 20.82 11.68 -1.29
N ARG A 208 20.51 12.89 -0.81
CA ARG A 208 20.67 13.38 0.56
C ARG A 208 19.29 13.69 1.13
N ASN A 209 19.13 13.52 2.43
CA ASN A 209 17.90 13.88 3.12
C ASN A 209 17.99 15.32 3.61
N GLY A 210 17.10 16.19 3.11
CA GLY A 210 16.94 17.57 3.59
C GLY A 210 15.97 17.69 4.78
N ILE A 211 15.43 16.56 5.22
CA ILE A 211 14.52 16.39 6.36
C ILE A 211 15.05 15.28 7.26
N THR A 212 14.82 15.41 8.56
CA THR A 212 15.24 14.44 9.57
C THR A 212 14.17 13.37 9.78
N ALA A 213 14.52 12.31 10.53
CA ALA A 213 13.56 11.31 10.97
C ALA A 213 12.46 11.92 11.86
N GLU A 214 12.81 12.90 12.70
CA GLU A 214 11.86 13.58 13.59
C GLU A 214 10.86 14.45 12.81
N ASP A 215 11.30 15.11 11.72
CA ASP A 215 10.40 15.86 10.81
C ASP A 215 9.36 14.96 10.11
N ARG A 216 9.57 13.64 10.14
CA ARG A 216 8.69 12.62 9.56
C ARG A 216 8.20 11.60 10.58
N ARG A 217 8.09 12.01 11.85
CA ARG A 217 7.52 11.19 12.91
C ARG A 217 6.04 11.49 13.13
N LEU A 218 5.22 10.44 13.17
CA LEU A 218 3.83 10.51 13.63
C LEU A 218 3.73 9.84 15.00
N LYS A 219 3.17 10.53 16.01
CA LYS A 219 3.17 10.07 17.41
C LYS A 219 2.66 8.63 17.60
N LYS A 220 1.64 8.22 16.83
CA LYS A 220 1.00 6.90 16.95
C LYS A 220 1.50 5.88 15.91
N ILE A 221 2.40 6.27 15.01
CA ILE A 221 3.00 5.35 14.02
C ILE A 221 4.45 5.12 14.40
N LYS A 222 4.75 3.88 14.80
CA LYS A 222 6.10 3.52 15.28
C LYS A 222 7.11 3.37 14.16
N PHE A 223 6.68 2.87 13.00
CA PHE A 223 7.58 2.44 11.94
C PHE A 223 7.29 3.18 10.63
N PRO A 224 8.31 3.77 9.97
CA PRO A 224 8.17 4.41 8.67
C PRO A 224 8.03 3.40 7.53
N LEU A 225 8.35 2.13 7.79
CA LEU A 225 8.28 1.03 6.84
C LEU A 225 7.65 -0.18 7.49
N PHE A 226 6.68 -0.82 6.82
CA PHE A 226 6.03 -2.02 7.34
C PHE A 226 5.66 -2.98 6.21
N PHE A 227 5.84 -4.28 6.41
CA PHE A 227 5.41 -5.31 5.47
C PHE A 227 4.45 -6.29 6.15
N TYR A 228 3.17 -6.16 5.82
CA TYR A 228 2.14 -7.10 6.26
C TYR A 228 2.19 -8.34 5.36
N ASP A 229 2.87 -9.37 5.84
CA ASP A 229 2.92 -10.68 5.20
C ASP A 229 1.63 -11.45 5.48
N HIS A 230 0.87 -11.75 4.43
CA HIS A 230 -0.32 -12.59 4.53
C HIS A 230 -0.08 -14.05 4.12
N GLN A 231 1.19 -14.46 3.99
CA GLN A 231 1.56 -15.85 3.75
C GLN A 231 0.85 -16.79 4.75
N GLY A 232 0.14 -17.79 4.22
CA GLY A 232 -0.58 -18.78 5.03
C GLY A 232 -2.00 -18.37 5.44
N ASN A 233 -2.39 -17.10 5.30
CA ASN A 233 -3.70 -16.59 5.75
C ASN A 233 -4.81 -16.72 4.69
N HIS A 234 -4.79 -17.78 3.87
CA HIS A 234 -5.77 -18.03 2.80
C HIS A 234 -5.92 -16.93 1.73
N ALA A 235 -5.01 -15.95 1.67
CA ALA A 235 -4.97 -14.91 0.66
C ALA A 235 -4.40 -15.43 -0.67
N LYS A 236 -5.27 -16.06 -1.48
CA LYS A 236 -4.91 -16.60 -2.79
C LYS A 236 -5.23 -15.61 -3.90
N GLU A 237 -4.31 -15.48 -4.85
CA GLU A 237 -4.58 -14.73 -6.08
C GLU A 237 -5.63 -15.46 -6.93
N SER A 238 -6.48 -14.69 -7.60
CA SER A 238 -7.44 -15.19 -8.58
C SER A 238 -7.35 -14.35 -9.84
N ARG A 239 -7.49 -15.01 -10.99
CA ARG A 239 -7.48 -14.36 -12.30
C ARG A 239 -8.91 -14.03 -12.68
N ILE A 240 -9.16 -12.78 -13.07
CA ILE A 240 -10.46 -12.36 -13.58
C ILE A 240 -10.34 -11.85 -15.00
N PHE A 241 -11.42 -12.03 -15.75
CA PHE A 241 -11.56 -11.48 -17.09
C PHE A 241 -11.96 -10.00 -17.00
N CYS A 242 -11.26 -9.16 -17.75
CA CYS A 242 -11.55 -7.73 -17.86
C CYS A 242 -11.83 -7.42 -19.34
N SER A 243 -13.04 -6.91 -19.61
CA SER A 243 -13.41 -6.40 -20.93
C SER A 243 -13.24 -4.88 -20.90
N ASN A 244 -12.22 -4.37 -21.58
CA ASN A 244 -11.99 -2.92 -21.72
C ASN A 244 -12.39 -2.47 -23.15
N GLY A 245 -13.58 -2.86 -23.60
CA GLY A 245 -14.04 -2.61 -24.97
C GLY A 245 -13.49 -3.64 -25.95
N GLU A 246 -12.46 -3.27 -26.74
CA GLU A 246 -11.96 -4.06 -27.87
C GLU A 246 -10.90 -5.12 -27.50
N GLU A 247 -10.20 -4.96 -26.37
CA GLU A 247 -9.19 -5.93 -25.92
C GLU A 247 -9.69 -6.79 -24.74
N GLN A 248 -9.70 -8.11 -24.96
CA GLN A 248 -9.94 -9.10 -23.94
C GLN A 248 -8.67 -9.32 -23.12
N THR A 249 -8.61 -8.75 -21.92
CA THR A 249 -7.44 -8.87 -21.05
C THR A 249 -7.82 -9.54 -19.73
N TYR A 250 -6.82 -10.08 -19.04
CA TYR A 250 -7.01 -10.64 -17.72
C TYR A 250 -6.26 -9.80 -16.70
N SER A 251 -6.89 -9.59 -15.55
CA SER A 251 -6.26 -8.96 -14.38
C SER A 251 -6.25 -9.94 -13.21
N TRP A 252 -5.51 -9.60 -12.17
CA TRP A 252 -5.41 -10.38 -10.94
C TRP A 252 -6.09 -9.64 -9.79
N ILE A 253 -6.66 -10.42 -8.88
CA ILE A 253 -7.28 -9.95 -7.64
C ILE A 253 -6.86 -10.84 -6.47
N ASN A 254 -6.97 -10.31 -5.26
CA ASN A 254 -6.82 -11.05 -4.01
C ASN A 254 -7.81 -10.46 -3.00
N THR A 255 -8.95 -11.15 -2.82
CA THR A 255 -10.08 -10.65 -2.01
C THR A 255 -9.77 -10.63 -0.52
N ALA A 256 -8.99 -11.59 -0.01
CA ALA A 256 -8.55 -11.59 1.38
C ALA A 256 -7.61 -10.41 1.65
N GLU A 257 -6.70 -10.13 0.71
CA GLU A 257 -5.81 -8.96 0.81
C GLU A 257 -6.57 -7.64 0.82
N VAL A 258 -7.68 -7.52 0.06
CA VAL A 258 -8.59 -6.35 0.16
C VAL A 258 -9.10 -6.20 1.59
N GLY A 259 -9.49 -7.30 2.24
CA GLY A 259 -9.92 -7.29 3.64
C GLY A 259 -8.85 -6.73 4.58
N TYR A 260 -7.61 -7.21 4.47
CA TYR A 260 -6.49 -6.73 5.29
C TYR A 260 -6.17 -5.26 5.04
N VAL A 261 -6.21 -4.81 3.78
CA VAL A 261 -5.96 -3.40 3.43
C VAL A 261 -7.05 -2.50 4.00
N VAL A 262 -8.32 -2.90 3.89
CA VAL A 262 -9.44 -2.15 4.46
C VAL A 262 -9.31 -2.05 5.97
N GLU A 263 -9.15 -3.19 6.65
CA GLU A 263 -8.99 -3.22 8.11
C GLU A 263 -7.81 -2.35 8.58
N MET A 264 -6.68 -2.41 7.86
CA MET A 264 -5.52 -1.59 8.16
C MET A 264 -5.81 -0.09 8.02
N VAL A 265 -6.44 0.33 6.91
CA VAL A 265 -6.79 1.74 6.70
C VAL A 265 -7.81 2.22 7.73
N GLU A 266 -8.81 1.40 8.06
CA GLU A 266 -9.79 1.72 9.11
C GLU A 266 -9.13 1.88 10.49
N ASN A 267 -8.16 1.02 10.83
CA ASN A 267 -7.41 1.12 12.09
C ASN A 267 -6.48 2.33 12.12
N LEU A 268 -5.89 2.71 10.98
CA LEU A 268 -5.14 3.96 10.84
C LEU A 268 -6.03 5.18 11.12
N ILE A 269 -7.28 5.17 10.65
CA ILE A 269 -8.21 6.27 10.87
C ILE A 269 -8.70 6.27 12.34
N ARG A 270 -9.24 5.15 12.82
CA ARG A 270 -9.85 5.03 14.17
C ARG A 270 -8.83 5.18 15.30
N ASP A 271 -7.75 4.40 15.24
CA ASP A 271 -6.87 4.24 16.40
C ASP A 271 -5.64 5.16 16.33
N ARG A 272 -5.31 5.66 15.13
CA ARG A 272 -4.12 6.49 14.89
C ARG A 272 -4.44 7.95 14.58
N GLU A 273 -5.71 8.35 14.65
CA GLU A 273 -6.19 9.74 14.49
C GLU A 273 -5.81 10.36 13.14
N LEU A 274 -5.75 9.54 12.09
CA LEU A 274 -5.49 10.00 10.73
C LEU A 274 -6.79 10.30 10.01
N GLN A 275 -6.75 11.27 9.11
CA GLN A 275 -7.87 11.53 8.22
C GLN A 275 -7.74 10.65 6.95
N PRO A 276 -8.85 10.29 6.28
CA PRO A 276 -8.75 9.54 5.03
C PRO A 276 -7.87 10.26 3.98
N SER A 277 -7.89 11.61 3.98
CA SER A 277 -7.04 12.46 3.14
C SER A 277 -5.53 12.34 3.37
N ASP A 278 -5.11 11.84 4.53
CA ASP A 278 -3.70 11.58 4.85
C ASP A 278 -3.18 10.28 4.21
N ILE A 279 -4.08 9.42 3.73
CA ILE A 279 -3.78 8.05 3.31
C ILE A 279 -3.94 7.92 1.79
N GLY A 280 -3.06 7.15 1.18
CA GLY A 280 -3.18 6.70 -0.20
C GLY A 280 -3.12 5.18 -0.27
N VAL A 281 -4.00 4.57 -1.06
CA VAL A 281 -3.99 3.14 -1.36
C VAL A 281 -3.59 2.95 -2.81
N MET A 282 -2.56 2.14 -3.05
CA MET A 282 -2.09 1.82 -4.38
C MET A 282 -2.09 0.32 -4.62
N THR A 283 -2.27 -0.07 -5.88
CA THR A 283 -2.11 -1.45 -6.31
C THR A 283 -1.62 -1.48 -7.74
N GLY A 284 -0.94 -2.55 -8.12
CA GLY A 284 -0.57 -2.74 -9.52
C GLY A 284 -1.78 -3.00 -10.43
N TYR A 285 -2.81 -3.67 -9.92
CA TYR A 285 -3.82 -4.33 -10.75
C TYR A 285 -5.13 -3.55 -10.78
N SER A 286 -5.61 -3.20 -11.98
CA SER A 286 -6.85 -2.43 -12.16
C SER A 286 -8.06 -3.12 -11.53
N ALA A 287 -8.17 -4.45 -11.66
CA ALA A 287 -9.24 -5.21 -11.01
C ALA A 287 -9.19 -5.17 -9.48
N GLN A 288 -7.99 -5.27 -8.88
CA GLN A 288 -7.84 -5.17 -7.43
C GLN A 288 -8.25 -3.77 -6.95
N ARG A 289 -7.89 -2.74 -7.71
CA ARG A 289 -8.26 -1.37 -7.43
C ARG A 289 -9.77 -1.19 -7.41
N GLU A 290 -10.51 -1.75 -8.37
CA GLU A 290 -11.98 -1.73 -8.36
C GLU A 290 -12.56 -2.42 -7.13
N LEU A 291 -11.98 -3.55 -6.70
CA LEU A 291 -12.41 -4.21 -5.47
C LEU A 291 -12.15 -3.37 -4.22
N LEU A 292 -10.98 -2.74 -4.12
CA LEU A 292 -10.64 -1.81 -3.04
C LEU A 292 -11.61 -0.63 -3.01
N ILE A 293 -11.89 -0.02 -4.17
CA ILE A 293 -12.86 1.05 -4.32
C ILE A 293 -14.23 0.60 -3.80
N ASN A 294 -14.72 -0.56 -4.24
CA ASN A 294 -16.02 -1.08 -3.82
C ASN A 294 -16.07 -1.42 -2.32
N ALA A 295 -14.96 -1.85 -1.73
CA ALA A 295 -14.87 -2.11 -0.30
C ALA A 295 -14.87 -0.80 0.50
N PHE A 296 -14.05 0.18 0.13
CA PHE A 296 -13.98 1.48 0.81
C PHE A 296 -15.25 2.32 0.65
N LYS A 297 -15.95 2.20 -0.48
CA LYS A 297 -17.28 2.81 -0.67
C LYS A 297 -18.27 2.36 0.40
N LYS A 298 -18.16 1.11 0.87
CA LYS A 298 -19.05 0.51 1.89
C LYS A 298 -18.55 0.73 3.33
N SER A 299 -17.30 1.13 3.51
CA SER A 299 -16.71 1.36 4.82
C SER A 299 -17.35 2.59 5.48
N LEU A 300 -17.95 2.39 6.65
CA LEU A 300 -18.52 3.48 7.46
C LEU A 300 -17.44 4.34 8.14
N VAL A 301 -16.20 3.86 8.18
CA VAL A 301 -15.06 4.61 8.75
C VAL A 301 -14.48 5.56 7.71
N VAL A 302 -14.31 5.11 6.47
CA VAL A 302 -13.76 5.93 5.38
C VAL A 302 -14.83 6.84 4.78
N ASN A 303 -16.04 6.30 4.56
CA ASN A 303 -17.14 7.01 3.90
C ASN A 303 -18.42 7.03 4.78
N PRO A 304 -18.38 7.70 5.95
CA PRO A 304 -19.49 7.69 6.91
C PRO A 304 -20.80 8.25 6.34
N GLU A 305 -20.70 9.29 5.51
CA GLU A 305 -21.85 9.99 4.92
C GLU A 305 -22.28 9.41 3.57
N ARG A 306 -21.61 8.36 3.09
CA ARG A 306 -21.80 7.80 1.74
C ARG A 306 -21.72 8.88 0.66
N CYS A 307 -20.75 9.78 0.79
CA CYS A 307 -20.51 10.86 -0.16
C CYS A 307 -20.27 10.32 -1.58
N ASP A 308 -20.53 11.18 -2.55
CA ASP A 308 -20.23 10.91 -3.96
C ASP A 308 -18.73 10.64 -4.16
N ILE A 309 -18.44 9.66 -5.01
CA ILE A 309 -17.08 9.27 -5.35
C ILE A 309 -16.61 10.13 -6.52
N SER A 310 -15.48 10.81 -6.34
CA SER A 310 -14.86 11.54 -7.44
C SER A 310 -13.88 10.65 -8.18
N PHE A 311 -14.04 10.61 -9.51
CA PHE A 311 -13.17 9.87 -10.41
C PHE A 311 -12.40 10.87 -11.27
N SER A 312 -11.08 10.68 -11.37
CA SER A 312 -10.25 11.45 -12.30
C SER A 312 -9.49 10.53 -13.25
N LEU A 313 -9.36 10.99 -14.50
CA LEU A 313 -8.55 10.39 -15.55
C LEU A 313 -7.27 11.22 -15.68
N ASP A 314 -6.13 10.63 -15.37
CA ASP A 314 -4.85 11.36 -15.29
C ASP A 314 -4.08 11.49 -16.61
N ASN A 315 -4.55 10.87 -17.71
CA ASN A 315 -3.93 11.00 -19.03
C ASN A 315 -4.91 11.54 -20.09
N GLU A 316 -4.43 12.49 -20.90
CA GLU A 316 -5.02 12.84 -22.21
C GLU A 316 -4.53 11.83 -23.27
N ASP A 317 -4.68 10.54 -23.02
CA ASP A 317 -4.43 9.53 -24.04
C ASP A 317 -5.57 9.58 -25.07
N LEU A 318 -5.21 9.67 -26.34
CA LEU A 318 -6.11 9.74 -27.51
C LEU A 318 -7.04 8.50 -27.66
N SER A 319 -6.98 7.53 -26.74
CA SER A 319 -7.84 6.35 -26.72
C SER A 319 -9.11 6.60 -25.90
N ILE A 320 -10.26 6.53 -26.58
CA ILE A 320 -11.59 6.91 -26.09
C ILE A 320 -12.14 6.00 -24.97
N ASN A 321 -11.48 4.88 -24.64
CA ASN A 321 -12.01 3.87 -23.70
C ASN A 321 -10.99 3.45 -22.63
N GLN A 322 -10.79 4.24 -21.58
CA GLN A 322 -10.13 3.75 -20.36
C GLN A 322 -10.92 4.09 -19.09
N ASN A 323 -10.95 3.11 -18.18
CA ASN A 323 -11.52 3.23 -16.85
C ASN A 323 -10.77 4.31 -16.05
N SER A 324 -11.52 5.18 -15.35
CA SER A 324 -10.99 6.19 -14.42
C SER A 324 -9.80 5.65 -13.64
N THR A 325 -8.63 6.29 -13.65
CA THR A 325 -7.38 5.70 -13.10
C THR A 325 -7.12 6.05 -11.63
N VAL A 326 -7.75 7.12 -11.14
CA VAL A 326 -7.70 7.56 -9.74
C VAL A 326 -9.12 7.73 -9.19
N CYS A 327 -9.34 7.20 -8.00
CA CYS A 327 -10.58 7.32 -7.25
C CYS A 327 -10.29 8.04 -5.93
N ASP A 328 -11.10 9.04 -5.58
CA ASP A 328 -11.04 9.72 -4.30
C ASP A 328 -12.36 9.53 -3.56
N ILE A 329 -12.27 8.96 -2.35
CA ILE A 329 -13.39 8.71 -1.45
C ILE A 329 -13.08 9.45 -0.15
N ASN A 330 -13.74 10.59 0.07
CA ASN A 330 -13.58 11.41 1.27
C ASN A 330 -12.10 11.82 1.54
N GLY A 331 -11.33 12.05 0.47
CA GLY A 331 -9.90 12.38 0.50
C GLY A 331 -8.96 11.16 0.40
N LEU A 332 -9.46 9.94 0.66
CA LEU A 332 -8.69 8.70 0.48
C LEU A 332 -8.47 8.46 -1.01
N ILE A 333 -7.23 8.57 -1.46
CA ILE A 333 -6.88 8.26 -2.85
C ILE A 333 -6.67 6.77 -3.02
N ILE A 334 -7.34 6.18 -4.01
CA ILE A 334 -7.17 4.79 -4.44
C ILE A 334 -6.81 4.79 -5.93
N ALA A 335 -5.60 4.34 -6.28
CA ALA A 335 -5.12 4.39 -7.67
C ALA A 335 -4.23 3.19 -8.05
N SER A 336 -3.94 3.07 -9.34
CA SER A 336 -2.81 2.24 -9.77
C SER A 336 -1.48 2.90 -9.40
N ILE A 337 -0.37 2.14 -9.38
CA ILE A 337 0.97 2.71 -9.19
C ILE A 337 1.23 3.82 -10.23
N ASP A 338 0.91 3.53 -11.49
CA ASP A 338 1.14 4.44 -12.61
C ASP A 338 0.37 5.77 -12.43
N ALA A 339 -0.88 5.72 -11.98
CA ALA A 339 -1.71 6.90 -11.75
C ALA A 339 -1.43 7.61 -10.41
N PHE A 340 -0.63 7.01 -9.53
CA PHE A 340 -0.16 7.65 -8.29
C PHE A 340 1.09 8.51 -8.54
N GLN A 341 1.73 8.44 -9.71
CA GLN A 341 2.87 9.29 -10.02
C GLN A 341 2.50 10.78 -9.96
N GLY A 342 3.41 11.60 -9.44
CA GLY A 342 3.14 13.01 -9.14
C GLY A 342 2.27 13.27 -7.89
N ARG A 343 1.69 12.23 -7.27
CA ARG A 343 0.93 12.34 -6.01
C ARG A 343 1.80 11.92 -4.83
N GLU A 344 1.44 12.40 -3.64
CA GLU A 344 2.05 12.00 -2.37
C GLU A 344 1.00 12.00 -1.25
N ARG A 345 1.23 11.15 -0.24
CA ARG A 345 0.37 11.02 0.95
C ARG A 345 1.22 10.83 2.19
N LYS A 346 0.67 11.15 3.37
CA LYS A 346 1.39 10.94 4.62
C LYS A 346 1.70 9.46 4.82
N ILE A 347 0.68 8.63 4.61
CA ILE A 347 0.81 7.17 4.62
C ILE A 347 0.38 6.60 3.28
N VAL A 348 1.15 5.66 2.75
CA VAL A 348 0.81 4.92 1.54
C VAL A 348 0.73 3.44 1.87
N VAL A 349 -0.39 2.81 1.52
CA VAL A 349 -0.63 1.36 1.65
C VAL A 349 -0.65 0.74 0.25
N MET A 350 0.26 -0.19 -0.02
CA MET A 350 0.35 -0.89 -1.29
C MET A 350 -0.19 -2.32 -1.19
N SER A 351 -1.20 -2.63 -2.00
CA SER A 351 -1.70 -3.99 -2.22
C SER A 351 -0.93 -4.66 -3.37
N CYS A 352 -0.19 -5.72 -3.04
CA CYS A 352 0.68 -6.49 -3.92
C CYS A 352 -0.08 -7.50 -4.81
N VAL A 353 -1.19 -8.04 -4.32
CA VAL A 353 -2.08 -9.01 -4.98
C VAL A 353 -1.45 -10.40 -5.21
N ARG A 354 -0.31 -10.45 -5.88
CA ARG A 354 0.30 -11.69 -6.38
C ARG A 354 0.77 -12.57 -5.24
N SER A 355 0.32 -13.82 -5.27
CA SER A 355 0.40 -14.80 -4.19
C SER A 355 0.44 -16.22 -4.78
N ASN A 356 1.56 -16.56 -5.41
CA ASN A 356 1.79 -17.83 -6.09
C ASN A 356 3.13 -18.46 -5.73
N SER A 357 3.23 -19.78 -5.90
CA SER A 357 4.43 -20.57 -5.62
C SER A 357 5.55 -20.33 -6.63
N GLU A 358 5.24 -19.86 -7.85
CA GLU A 358 6.21 -19.62 -8.92
C GLU A 358 7.09 -18.39 -8.62
N GLY A 359 6.56 -17.39 -7.92
CA GLY A 359 7.21 -16.08 -7.73
C GLY A 359 6.91 -15.09 -8.85
N ASN A 360 5.86 -15.34 -9.64
CA ASN A 360 5.48 -14.49 -10.74
C ASN A 360 4.69 -13.29 -10.22
N ILE A 361 5.29 -12.10 -10.29
CA ILE A 361 4.63 -10.84 -9.90
C ILE A 361 4.22 -9.98 -11.10
N GLY A 362 4.35 -10.49 -12.33
CA GLY A 362 3.96 -9.79 -13.56
C GLY A 362 4.63 -8.43 -13.70
N PHE A 363 3.86 -7.40 -14.07
CA PHE A 363 4.41 -6.04 -14.26
C PHE A 363 4.88 -5.37 -12.95
N MET A 364 4.58 -5.93 -11.77
CA MET A 364 5.15 -5.44 -10.51
C MET A 364 6.66 -5.67 -10.42
N ALA A 365 7.25 -6.51 -11.29
CA ALA A 365 8.70 -6.70 -11.40
C ALA A 365 9.43 -5.51 -12.05
N ASP A 366 8.69 -4.54 -12.61
CA ASP A 366 9.28 -3.33 -13.16
C ASP A 366 9.88 -2.46 -12.03
N HIS A 367 11.20 -2.31 -12.03
CA HIS A 367 11.93 -1.56 -11.01
C HIS A 367 11.54 -0.08 -10.94
N ARG A 368 11.12 0.53 -12.06
CA ARG A 368 10.65 1.93 -12.08
C ARG A 368 9.32 2.04 -11.36
N ARG A 369 8.41 1.09 -11.56
CA ARG A 369 7.14 1.02 -10.80
C ARG A 369 7.39 0.80 -9.32
N MET A 370 8.33 -0.06 -8.96
CA MET A 370 8.76 -0.25 -7.58
C MET A 370 9.28 1.07 -6.98
N ASN A 371 10.16 1.77 -7.69
CA ASN A 371 10.70 3.05 -7.25
C ASN A 371 9.59 4.11 -7.05
N VAL A 372 8.65 4.21 -8.01
CA VAL A 372 7.49 5.09 -7.86
C VAL A 372 6.69 4.71 -6.62
N ALA A 373 6.30 3.45 -6.46
CA ALA A 373 5.47 2.97 -5.35
C ALA A 373 6.05 3.32 -3.97
N ILE A 374 7.34 3.03 -3.74
CA ILE A 374 8.03 3.29 -2.48
C ILE A 374 8.10 4.79 -2.18
N THR A 375 8.35 5.62 -3.20
CA THR A 375 8.65 7.05 -3.04
C THR A 375 7.42 7.97 -2.97
N ARG A 376 6.21 7.42 -2.84
CA ARG A 376 4.96 8.21 -2.68
C ARG A 376 4.64 8.57 -1.23
N ALA A 377 5.17 7.83 -0.27
CA ALA A 377 4.93 8.05 1.16
C ALA A 377 5.81 9.17 1.72
N GLN A 378 5.23 10.05 2.53
CA GLN A 378 6.01 11.05 3.29
C GLN A 378 6.48 10.49 4.64
N TYR A 379 5.58 9.84 5.41
CA TYR A 379 5.85 9.41 6.80
C TYR A 379 5.95 7.90 6.92
N SER A 380 5.04 7.15 6.31
CA SER A 380 5.03 5.68 6.41
C SER A 380 4.60 5.01 5.11
N PHE A 381 5.37 4.01 4.68
CA PHE A 381 5.02 3.14 3.56
C PHE A 381 4.74 1.73 4.08
N VAL A 382 3.54 1.24 3.78
CA VAL A 382 3.07 -0.09 4.17
C VAL A 382 2.83 -0.92 2.93
N MET A 383 3.42 -2.11 2.90
CA MET A 383 3.24 -3.08 1.83
C MET A 383 2.46 -4.28 2.38
N VAL A 384 1.38 -4.66 1.71
CA VAL A 384 0.54 -5.81 2.06
C VAL A 384 0.68 -6.84 0.93
N GLY A 385 1.21 -8.02 1.23
CA GLY A 385 1.52 -9.00 0.19
C GLY A 385 1.99 -10.34 0.71
N ASN A 386 2.38 -11.22 -0.22
CA ASN A 386 2.92 -12.54 0.09
C ASN A 386 4.46 -12.51 0.06
N PHE A 387 5.10 -12.77 1.21
CA PHE A 387 6.56 -12.76 1.30
C PHE A 387 7.20 -13.72 0.29
N ARG A 388 6.76 -14.99 0.28
CA ARG A 388 7.34 -16.05 -0.57
C ARG A 388 7.27 -15.73 -2.06
N THR A 389 6.21 -15.07 -2.52
CA THR A 389 6.06 -14.69 -3.93
C THR A 389 7.00 -13.54 -4.28
N PHE A 390 7.00 -12.46 -3.48
CA PHE A 390 7.78 -11.25 -3.78
C PHE A 390 9.28 -11.40 -3.47
N SER A 391 9.65 -12.29 -2.53
CA SER A 391 11.05 -12.54 -2.18
C SER A 391 11.85 -13.18 -3.31
N LYS A 392 11.18 -13.72 -4.34
CA LYS A 392 11.80 -14.33 -5.52
C LYS A 392 12.19 -13.31 -6.59
N ASP A 393 11.58 -12.13 -6.57
CA ASP A 393 12.00 -11.04 -7.44
C ASP A 393 13.29 -10.40 -6.90
N VAL A 394 14.17 -9.97 -7.79
CA VAL A 394 15.50 -9.46 -7.43
C VAL A 394 15.40 -8.22 -6.56
N HIS A 395 14.62 -7.23 -6.98
CA HIS A 395 14.55 -5.94 -6.27
C HIS A 395 13.60 -6.04 -5.08
N TRP A 396 12.40 -6.60 -5.25
CA TRP A 396 11.48 -6.75 -4.12
C TRP A 396 12.04 -7.67 -3.04
N GLY A 397 12.75 -8.74 -3.40
CA GLY A 397 13.42 -9.61 -2.42
C GLY A 397 14.49 -8.88 -1.62
N GLN A 398 15.34 -8.08 -2.27
CA GLN A 398 16.33 -7.25 -1.57
C GLN A 398 15.67 -6.22 -0.65
N TYR A 399 14.59 -5.57 -1.11
CA TYR A 399 13.82 -4.64 -0.30
C TYR A 399 13.24 -5.31 0.95
N LEU A 400 12.56 -6.46 0.80
CA LEU A 400 11.99 -7.21 1.92
C LEU A 400 13.07 -7.69 2.91
N LEU A 401 14.23 -8.12 2.42
CA LEU A 401 15.38 -8.47 3.27
C LEU A 401 15.95 -7.24 4.00
N SER A 402 15.89 -6.06 3.40
CA SER A 402 16.29 -4.82 4.08
C SER A 402 15.32 -4.46 5.22
N LEU A 403 14.02 -4.75 5.06
CA LEU A 403 13.01 -4.54 6.09
C LEU A 403 13.18 -5.50 7.27
N SER A 404 13.45 -6.78 7.00
CA SER A 404 13.59 -7.79 8.06
C SER A 404 14.79 -7.53 8.97
N LYS A 405 15.85 -6.88 8.45
CA LYS A 405 17.01 -6.45 9.23
C LYS A 405 16.71 -5.27 10.17
N LYS A 406 15.68 -4.49 9.88
CA LYS A 406 15.34 -3.25 10.62
C LYS A 406 14.44 -3.48 11.84
N ASP A 407 14.09 -4.73 12.16
CA ASP A 407 13.18 -5.11 13.27
C ASP A 407 11.76 -4.53 13.18
N HIS A 408 11.36 -4.02 12.00
CA HIS A 408 10.06 -3.38 11.77
C HIS A 408 8.91 -4.36 11.48
N ASN A 409 9.22 -5.63 11.22
CA ASN A 409 8.21 -6.69 11.08
C ASN A 409 8.11 -7.47 12.39
N PRO A 410 6.89 -7.90 12.81
CA PRO A 410 6.79 -8.90 13.84
C PRO A 410 7.54 -10.14 13.33
N LYS A 411 8.72 -10.41 13.91
CA LYS A 411 9.46 -11.63 13.63
C LYS A 411 8.50 -12.78 13.92
N ILE A 412 8.16 -13.56 12.89
CA ILE A 412 7.68 -14.92 13.12
C ILE A 412 8.88 -15.61 13.75
N ASN A 413 8.86 -15.74 15.08
CA ASN A 413 9.94 -16.36 15.82
C ASN A 413 10.04 -17.81 15.33
N THR A 414 11.06 -18.12 14.54
CA THR A 414 11.30 -19.46 14.00
C THR A 414 12.69 -19.88 14.39
N ASN A 415 12.85 -21.15 14.75
CA ASN A 415 14.18 -21.69 15.04
C ASN A 415 14.98 -21.89 13.74
N ALA A 416 16.26 -22.27 13.87
CA ALA A 416 17.16 -22.50 12.73
C ALA A 416 16.72 -23.63 11.77
N CYS A 417 15.66 -24.37 12.07
CA CYS A 417 15.06 -25.41 11.22
C CYS A 417 13.70 -24.97 10.62
N GLY A 418 13.28 -23.72 10.80
CA GLY A 418 12.03 -23.18 10.27
C GLY A 418 10.77 -23.52 11.08
N ILE A 419 10.92 -24.06 12.30
CA ILE A 419 9.79 -24.38 13.19
C ILE A 419 9.43 -23.13 13.99
N GLN A 420 8.15 -22.76 13.97
CA GLN A 420 7.63 -21.63 14.72
C GLN A 420 7.79 -21.85 16.24
N GLN A 421 8.32 -20.83 16.92
CA GLN A 421 8.47 -20.73 18.36
C GLN A 421 7.37 -19.84 18.96
N LEU A 422 7.26 -19.86 20.29
CA LEU A 422 6.39 -18.96 21.04
C LEU A 422 6.71 -17.49 20.71
N SER A 423 5.71 -16.62 20.81
CA SER A 423 5.95 -15.18 20.74
C SER A 423 6.90 -14.76 21.85
N ASP A 424 7.71 -13.72 21.63
CA ASP A 424 8.67 -13.25 22.64
C ASP A 424 7.98 -12.86 23.95
N GLU A 425 6.74 -12.36 23.86
CA GLU A 425 5.94 -11.98 25.02
C GLU A 425 5.48 -13.21 25.81
N LEU A 426 4.91 -14.20 25.12
CA LEU A 426 4.46 -15.45 25.76
C LEU A 426 5.64 -16.27 26.29
N HIS A 427 6.75 -16.29 25.57
CA HIS A 427 7.99 -16.93 26.02
C HIS A 427 8.49 -16.31 27.32
N LYS A 428 8.47 -14.98 27.46
CA LYS A 428 8.86 -14.30 28.72
C LYS A 428 7.92 -14.64 29.88
N GLN A 429 6.62 -14.78 29.60
CA GLN A 429 5.63 -15.15 30.62
C GLN A 429 5.81 -16.59 31.12
N ILE A 430 6.13 -17.53 30.22
CA ILE A 430 6.26 -18.97 30.54
C ILE A 430 7.67 -19.33 31.03
N PHE A 431 8.70 -18.67 30.49
CA PHE A 431 10.11 -18.92 30.76
C PHE A 431 10.81 -17.63 31.22
N PRO A 432 10.60 -17.20 32.48
CA PRO A 432 11.14 -15.93 32.99
C PRO A 432 12.67 -15.94 33.23
N VAL A 433 13.36 -17.07 33.02
CA VAL A 433 14.81 -17.20 33.24
C VAL A 433 15.59 -16.56 32.08
N LYS A 434 16.68 -15.84 32.42
CA LYS A 434 17.59 -15.20 31.44
C LYS A 434 18.19 -16.21 30.46
N SER A 435 18.07 -15.87 29.17
CA SER A 435 18.71 -16.46 27.97
C SER A 435 19.26 -17.88 28.12
N LEU A 436 18.53 -18.85 27.58
CA LEU A 436 19.10 -20.16 27.30
C LEU A 436 20.21 -20.03 26.24
N PRO A 437 21.33 -20.75 26.36
CA PRO A 437 22.32 -20.81 25.29
C PRO A 437 21.66 -21.33 24.01
N GLY A 438 22.01 -20.72 22.87
CA GLY A 438 21.49 -21.11 21.57
C GLY A 438 21.77 -22.58 21.23
N PRO A 439 21.03 -23.17 20.28
CA PRO A 439 21.19 -24.58 19.93
C PRO A 439 22.63 -24.86 19.45
N LEU A 440 23.17 -26.01 19.85
CA LEU A 440 24.51 -26.44 19.44
C LEU A 440 24.57 -26.59 17.90
N PRO A 441 25.53 -25.96 17.20
CA PRO A 441 25.60 -25.98 15.73
C PRO A 441 25.60 -27.38 15.12
N ARG A 442 26.19 -28.35 15.82
CA ARG A 442 26.20 -29.77 15.40
C ARG A 442 24.79 -30.38 15.38
N LEU A 443 23.95 -30.06 16.36
CA LEU A 443 22.58 -30.57 16.45
C LEU A 443 21.72 -29.92 15.36
N THR A 444 21.86 -28.61 15.14
CA THR A 444 21.17 -27.92 14.05
C THR A 444 21.50 -28.52 12.69
N LYS A 445 22.78 -28.81 12.43
CA LYS A 445 23.21 -29.45 11.17
C LYS A 445 22.63 -30.87 11.02
N LEU A 446 22.57 -31.63 12.11
CA LEU A 446 21.96 -32.97 12.11
C LEU A 446 20.46 -32.90 11.85
N SER A 447 19.74 -31.97 12.46
CA SER A 447 18.30 -31.76 12.26
C SER A 447 17.98 -31.29 10.84
N LEU A 448 18.76 -30.36 10.28
CA LEU A 448 18.61 -29.94 8.88
C LEU A 448 18.83 -31.11 7.92
N LYS A 449 19.88 -31.91 8.14
CA LYS A 449 20.16 -33.10 7.34
C LYS A 449 19.03 -34.14 7.44
N TYR A 450 18.50 -34.39 8.65
CA TYR A 450 17.37 -35.29 8.82
C TYR A 450 16.12 -34.81 8.07
N LEU A 451 15.83 -33.50 8.12
CA LEU A 451 14.71 -32.92 7.38
C LEU A 451 14.92 -32.99 5.86
N GLU A 452 16.16 -32.82 5.38
CA GLU A 452 16.53 -32.97 3.98
C GLU A 452 16.39 -34.42 3.52
N ASP A 453 16.96 -35.37 4.27
CA ASP A 453 16.94 -36.82 3.99
C ASP A 453 15.50 -37.40 3.95
N ASN A 454 14.54 -36.75 4.64
CA ASN A 454 13.13 -37.15 4.67
C ASN A 454 12.22 -36.26 3.79
N GLU A 455 12.79 -35.40 2.94
CA GLU A 455 12.06 -34.44 2.09
C GLU A 455 11.10 -33.52 2.88
N LEU A 456 11.37 -33.28 4.16
CA LEU A 456 10.56 -32.41 5.04
C LEU A 456 11.07 -30.97 5.05
N LEU A 457 12.33 -30.75 4.64
CA LEU A 457 12.93 -29.42 4.59
C LEU A 457 12.22 -28.54 3.53
N GLY A 458 11.60 -27.45 3.97
CA GLY A 458 10.89 -26.52 3.08
C GLY A 458 9.45 -26.93 2.70
N LYS A 459 8.92 -28.03 3.28
CA LYS A 459 7.48 -28.35 3.19
C LYS A 459 6.66 -27.31 3.97
N PRO A 460 5.43 -26.97 3.51
CA PRO A 460 4.60 -25.96 4.15
C PRO A 460 4.14 -26.43 5.53
N CYS A 461 4.72 -25.86 6.59
CA CYS A 461 4.11 -25.89 7.92
C CYS A 461 3.06 -24.78 8.01
N SER A 462 1.91 -25.07 8.63
CA SER A 462 0.93 -24.05 8.99
C SER A 462 1.53 -23.14 10.06
N VAL A 463 2.15 -22.05 9.63
CA VAL A 463 2.67 -21.01 10.51
C VAL A 463 1.51 -20.10 10.87
N ASN A 464 1.20 -20.01 12.17
CA ASN A 464 0.14 -19.15 12.67
C ASN A 464 0.72 -17.78 13.04
N PRO A 465 -0.07 -16.69 13.04
CA PRO A 465 0.38 -15.44 13.66
C PRO A 465 0.78 -15.68 15.13
N PRO A 466 1.82 -14.98 15.66
CA PRO A 466 2.22 -15.13 17.05
C PRO A 466 1.04 -14.91 17.99
N ILE A 467 0.69 -15.94 18.74
CA ILE A 467 -0.42 -15.89 19.70
C ILE A 467 0.05 -15.13 20.94
N ASN A 468 -0.57 -13.99 21.22
CA ASN A 468 -0.37 -13.23 22.46
C ASN A 468 -1.59 -13.43 23.36
N ILE A 469 -1.49 -14.42 24.25
CA ILE A 469 -2.46 -14.62 25.34
C ILE A 469 -1.83 -14.07 26.60
N ASN A 470 -2.60 -13.32 27.38
CA ASN A 470 -2.17 -12.88 28.70
C ASN A 470 -2.41 -14.02 29.70
N LEU A 471 -1.35 -14.68 30.14
CA LEU A 471 -1.44 -15.73 31.13
C LEU A 471 -1.44 -15.13 32.55
N PRO A 472 -2.12 -15.77 33.52
CA PRO A 472 -1.99 -15.39 34.92
C PRO A 472 -0.54 -15.53 35.38
N THR A 473 -0.15 -14.72 36.37
CA THR A 473 1.23 -14.72 36.89
C THR A 473 1.61 -16.09 37.42
N LEU A 474 2.76 -16.61 36.97
CA LEU A 474 3.30 -17.87 37.45
C LEU A 474 3.45 -17.84 38.98
N GLN A 475 2.91 -18.88 39.62
CA GLN A 475 3.08 -19.14 41.05
C GLN A 475 4.35 -19.96 41.26
N GLY A 476 5.52 -19.37 41.00
CA GLY A 476 6.82 -20.04 41.05
C GLY A 476 7.77 -19.55 39.95
N THR A 477 8.93 -20.21 39.81
CA THR A 477 9.99 -19.80 38.85
C THR A 477 9.83 -20.40 37.46
N ASN A 478 8.99 -21.43 37.30
CA ASN A 478 8.71 -22.09 36.03
C ASN A 478 7.31 -22.72 36.05
N ILE A 479 6.89 -23.24 34.90
CA ILE A 479 5.56 -23.82 34.72
C ILE A 479 5.33 -25.08 35.56
N SER A 480 6.36 -25.91 35.79
CA SER A 480 6.25 -27.10 36.64
C SER A 480 5.94 -26.72 38.09
N GLN A 481 6.67 -25.75 38.64
CA GLN A 481 6.45 -25.22 39.99
C GLN A 481 5.08 -24.56 40.13
N HIS A 482 4.61 -23.88 39.07
CA HIS A 482 3.30 -23.25 39.06
C HIS A 482 2.17 -24.26 39.29
N PHE A 483 2.17 -25.37 38.55
CA PHE A 483 1.15 -26.41 38.71
C PHE A 483 1.30 -27.18 40.02
N GLU A 484 2.52 -27.44 40.48
CA GLU A 484 2.78 -28.05 41.79
C GLU A 484 2.19 -27.19 42.92
N ASN A 485 2.46 -25.87 42.91
CA ASN A 485 1.95 -24.95 43.92
C ASN A 485 0.42 -24.78 43.86
N LEU A 486 -0.18 -24.79 42.67
CA LEU A 486 -1.65 -24.81 42.54
C LEU A 486 -2.26 -26.10 43.07
N GLY A 487 -1.59 -27.23 42.84
CA GLY A 487 -1.97 -28.54 43.39
C GLY A 487 -1.94 -28.53 44.92
N LEU A 488 -0.81 -28.12 45.52
CA LEU A 488 -0.67 -27.99 46.97
C LEU A 488 -1.73 -27.04 47.57
N LYS A 489 -1.97 -25.90 46.93
CA LYS A 489 -3.00 -24.96 47.38
C LYS A 489 -4.40 -25.57 47.32
N SER A 490 -4.70 -26.36 46.29
CA SER A 490 -5.99 -27.07 46.18
C SER A 490 -6.15 -28.17 47.24
N ILE A 491 -5.04 -28.77 47.68
CA ILE A 491 -5.02 -29.82 48.71
C ILE A 491 -5.10 -29.24 50.13
N SER A 492 -4.63 -28.01 50.36
CA SER A 492 -4.55 -27.40 51.71
C SER A 492 -5.88 -27.43 52.49
N SER A 493 -7.02 -27.24 51.82
CA SER A 493 -8.34 -27.33 52.46
C SER A 493 -8.68 -28.75 52.92
N TYR A 494 -8.17 -29.78 52.25
CA TYR A 494 -8.34 -31.18 52.64
C TYR A 494 -7.35 -31.60 53.73
N GLU A 495 -6.15 -31.02 53.78
CA GLU A 495 -5.22 -31.18 54.90
C GLU A 495 -5.84 -30.68 56.21
N ASP A 496 -6.44 -29.49 56.21
CA ASP A 496 -7.13 -28.94 57.39
C ASP A 496 -8.28 -29.84 57.86
N HIS A 497 -9.05 -30.40 56.91
CA HIS A 497 -10.11 -31.37 57.23
C HIS A 497 -9.53 -32.68 57.78
N ALA A 498 -8.44 -33.20 57.20
CA ALA A 498 -7.78 -34.41 57.67
C ALA A 498 -7.20 -34.24 59.08
N GLU A 499 -6.53 -33.11 59.36
CA GLU A 499 -6.05 -32.76 60.70
C GLU A 499 -7.19 -32.62 61.71
N SER A 500 -8.30 -32.00 61.31
CA SER A 500 -9.48 -31.86 62.16
C SER A 500 -10.08 -33.23 62.50
N LEU A 501 -10.20 -34.13 61.52
CA LEU A 501 -10.67 -35.50 61.73
C LEU A 501 -9.74 -36.30 62.67
N ILE A 502 -8.41 -36.14 62.53
CA ILE A 502 -7.42 -36.73 63.44
C ILE A 502 -7.58 -36.17 64.86
N LYS A 503 -7.77 -34.85 65.02
CA LYS A 503 -7.97 -34.17 66.32
C LYS A 503 -9.28 -34.55 67.02
N ILE A 504 -10.33 -34.87 66.26
CA ILE A 504 -11.63 -35.31 66.79
C ILE A 504 -11.55 -36.75 67.35
N GLY A 505 -10.42 -37.44 67.20
CA GLY A 505 -10.20 -38.76 67.80
C GLY A 505 -10.96 -39.87 67.08
N LEU A 506 -11.35 -39.63 65.81
CA LEU A 506 -11.76 -40.71 64.91
C LEU A 506 -10.53 -41.59 64.69
N THR A 507 -10.43 -42.67 65.47
CA THR A 507 -9.56 -43.80 65.13
C THR A 507 -9.83 -44.19 63.67
N PRO A 508 -8.81 -44.61 62.90
CA PRO A 508 -9.03 -45.15 61.56
C PRO A 508 -10.19 -46.13 61.63
N LEU A 509 -11.19 -45.96 60.75
CA LEU A 509 -12.32 -46.87 60.66
C LEU A 509 -11.80 -48.31 60.81
N GLU A 510 -12.30 -49.06 61.81
CA GLU A 510 -11.85 -50.43 62.02
C GLU A 510 -11.96 -51.17 60.69
N LYS A 511 -10.86 -51.84 60.26
CA LYS A 511 -10.84 -52.60 58.99
C LYS A 511 -12.11 -53.46 58.98
N PRO A 512 -13.00 -53.29 58.00
CA PRO A 512 -14.30 -53.95 58.04
C PRO A 512 -14.09 -55.45 58.20
N LYS A 513 -14.75 -56.04 59.20
CA LYS A 513 -14.61 -57.48 59.51
C LYS A 513 -15.13 -58.37 58.36
N ARG A 514 -15.87 -57.78 57.43
CA ARG A 514 -16.43 -58.44 56.26
C ARG A 514 -16.31 -57.51 55.05
N TRP A 515 -15.50 -57.92 54.08
CA TRP A 515 -15.41 -57.26 52.79
C TRP A 515 -16.47 -57.84 51.86
N VAL A 516 -17.19 -56.97 51.15
CA VAL A 516 -18.10 -57.37 50.07
C VAL A 516 -17.30 -57.34 48.78
N PHE A 517 -17.11 -58.50 48.16
CA PHE A 517 -16.41 -58.63 46.89
C PHE A 517 -17.45 -58.78 45.78
N GLU A 518 -17.58 -57.77 44.94
CA GLU A 518 -18.46 -57.78 43.77
C GLU A 518 -17.65 -57.99 42.49
N SER A 519 -18.12 -58.89 41.62
CA SER A 519 -17.52 -59.16 40.32
C SER A 519 -17.84 -58.04 39.32
N GLY A 520 -16.92 -57.74 38.40
CA GLY A 520 -17.13 -56.71 37.37
C GLY A 520 -15.91 -55.82 37.12
N TRP A 521 -14.81 -56.07 37.83
CA TRP A 521 -13.60 -55.27 37.73
C TRP A 521 -12.75 -55.66 36.53
N THR A 522 -12.19 -54.67 35.85
CA THR A 522 -11.21 -54.86 34.79
C THR A 522 -9.89 -54.21 35.21
N ARG A 523 -8.82 -55.02 35.25
CA ARG A 523 -7.47 -54.56 35.55
C ARG A 523 -6.77 -54.12 34.28
N TYR A 524 -6.18 -52.93 34.32
CA TYR A 524 -5.32 -52.38 33.28
C TYR A 524 -3.88 -52.36 33.80
N ALA A 525 -2.98 -53.11 33.17
CA ALA A 525 -1.56 -53.10 33.51
C ALA A 525 -0.73 -52.60 32.31
N PRO A 526 0.36 -51.84 32.54
CA PRO A 526 1.18 -51.29 31.46
C PRO A 526 1.63 -52.37 30.48
N PHE A 527 1.43 -52.13 29.18
CA PHE A 527 1.85 -53.02 28.10
C PHE A 527 1.15 -54.40 28.07
N SER A 528 -0.01 -54.53 28.73
CA SER A 528 -0.82 -55.75 28.72
C SER A 528 -2.29 -55.45 28.45
N GLU A 529 -2.99 -56.41 27.85
CA GLU A 529 -4.42 -56.25 27.57
C GLU A 529 -5.25 -56.22 28.87
N PRO A 530 -6.40 -55.52 28.87
CA PRO A 530 -7.30 -55.47 30.02
C PRO A 530 -7.77 -56.86 30.43
N GLN A 531 -7.71 -57.16 31.73
CA GLN A 531 -8.10 -58.46 32.27
C GLN A 531 -9.24 -58.33 33.27
N ASN A 532 -10.30 -59.11 33.10
CA ASN A 532 -11.34 -59.20 34.11
C ASN A 532 -10.80 -59.87 35.37
N VAL A 533 -10.95 -59.20 36.50
CA VAL A 533 -10.56 -59.70 37.82
C VAL A 533 -11.79 -59.80 38.70
N PRO A 534 -11.88 -60.84 39.56
CA PRO A 534 -13.05 -61.04 40.42
C PRO A 534 -13.18 -59.93 41.47
N TYR A 535 -12.07 -59.29 41.86
CA TYR A 535 -12.00 -58.14 42.76
C TYR A 535 -10.61 -57.46 42.66
N PRO A 536 -10.46 -56.19 43.09
CA PRO A 536 -9.17 -55.50 43.13
C PRO A 536 -8.23 -56.07 44.21
N LEU A 537 -6.92 -56.02 43.99
CA LEU A 537 -5.94 -56.51 44.96
C LEU A 537 -5.78 -55.53 46.14
N GLU A 538 -5.54 -56.05 47.36
CA GLU A 538 -5.47 -55.25 48.59
C GLU A 538 -4.36 -54.18 48.63
N ASN A 539 -3.38 -54.28 47.73
CA ASN A 539 -2.23 -53.39 47.63
C ASN A 539 -2.30 -52.41 46.44
N GLU A 540 -3.45 -52.30 45.78
CA GLU A 540 -3.63 -51.44 44.61
C GLU A 540 -4.59 -50.28 44.92
N LEU A 541 -4.24 -49.07 44.48
CA LEU A 541 -5.14 -47.91 44.49
C LEU A 541 -6.07 -48.01 43.28
N VAL A 542 -7.36 -48.17 43.55
CA VAL A 542 -8.39 -48.30 42.52
C VAL A 542 -9.06 -46.94 42.34
N TYR A 543 -9.13 -46.48 41.09
CA TYR A 543 -9.90 -45.30 40.73
C TYR A 543 -11.19 -45.76 40.05
N ASP A 544 -12.30 -45.21 40.49
CA ASP A 544 -13.55 -45.38 39.78
C ASP A 544 -13.50 -44.54 38.50
N CYS A 545 -13.55 -45.21 37.35
CA CYS A 545 -13.63 -44.56 36.04
C CYS A 545 -15.07 -44.61 35.56
N GLU A 546 -16.03 -44.18 36.39
CA GLU A 546 -17.36 -43.82 35.90
C GLU A 546 -17.24 -42.52 35.07
N VAL A 547 -17.54 -42.63 33.77
CA VAL A 547 -17.90 -41.51 32.90
C VAL A 547 -19.38 -41.62 32.59
#